data_AF-A0A2R8BFK7-F1
#
_entry.id   AF-A0A2R8BFK7-F1
#
_cell.length_a   1.000
_cell.length_b   1.000
_cell.length_c   1.000
_cell.angle_alpha   90.00
_cell.angle_beta   90.00
_cell.angle_gamma   90.00
#
_symmetry.space_group_name_H-M   'P 1'
#
loop_
_entity.id
_entity.type
_entity.pdbx_description
1 polymer ?
#
loop_
_entity_poly.entity_id
_entity_poly.type
_entity_poly.pdbx_seq_one_letter_code
_entity_poly.pdbx_strand_id
1 'polypeptide(L)'
;MRTVLYILTVLGVVGLAFWAYRENYATQQSLAETDQLRKEIRASHARLAVLRAEWAYLNRPDRLRELADINFDSLGLLPITPDQFGMIDQVSYPVVEDDETLPITNPVDVSNTGDQP
;
A
#
# COMPACT_ATOMS: atom_id res chain seq x y z
N MET A 1 -62.77 15.51 -7.51
CA MET A 1 -62.01 14.28 -7.19
C MET A 1 -60.98 13.91 -8.26
N ARG A 2 -61.37 13.67 -9.53
CA ARG A 2 -60.44 13.24 -10.60
C ARG A 2 -59.29 14.21 -10.88
N THR A 3 -59.56 15.52 -10.93
CA THR A 3 -58.53 16.54 -11.22
C THR A 3 -57.42 16.60 -10.16
N VAL A 4 -57.78 16.41 -8.88
CA VAL A 4 -56.80 16.37 -7.77
C VAL A 4 -55.88 15.16 -7.93
N LEU A 5 -56.42 14.00 -8.28
CA LEU A 5 -55.63 12.80 -8.55
C LEU A 5 -54.68 12.97 -9.75
N TYR A 6 -55.12 13.64 -10.81
CA TYR A 6 -54.25 13.94 -11.95
C TYR A 6 -53.11 14.91 -11.59
N ILE A 7 -53.40 15.96 -10.82
CA ILE A 7 -52.37 16.90 -10.37
C ILE A 7 -51.35 16.20 -9.46
N LEU A 8 -51.82 15.37 -8.53
CA LEU A 8 -50.97 14.66 -7.58
C LEU A 8 -50.08 13.63 -8.27
N THR A 9 -50.61 12.92 -9.28
CA THR A 9 -49.81 11.98 -10.08
C THR A 9 -48.77 12.70 -10.93
N VAL A 10 -49.12 13.83 -11.57
CA VAL A 10 -48.14 14.63 -12.33
C VAL A 10 -47.05 15.17 -11.41
N LEU A 11 -47.40 15.69 -10.23
CA LEU A 11 -46.41 16.11 -9.23
C LEU A 11 -45.52 14.96 -8.77
N GLY A 12 -46.09 13.78 -8.57
CA GLY A 12 -45.33 12.56 -8.24
C GLY A 12 -44.32 12.21 -9.31
N VAL A 13 -44.72 12.21 -10.59
CA VAL A 13 -43.83 11.92 -11.72
C VAL A 13 -42.72 12.96 -11.84
N VAL A 14 -43.04 14.25 -11.71
CA VAL A 14 -42.05 15.34 -11.74
C VAL A 14 -41.06 15.22 -10.58
N GLY A 15 -41.54 14.89 -9.38
CA GLY A 15 -40.68 14.65 -8.21
C GLY A 15 -39.72 13.47 -8.43
N LEU A 16 -40.20 12.37 -8.99
CA LEU A 16 -39.37 11.20 -9.32
C LEU A 16 -38.34 11.51 -10.42
N ALA A 17 -38.73 12.28 -11.45
CA ALA A 17 -37.82 12.70 -12.51
C ALA A 17 -36.68 13.58 -11.95
N PHE A 18 -37.01 14.52 -11.07
CA PHE A 18 -36.01 15.36 -10.39
C PHE A 18 -35.09 14.53 -9.49
N TRP A 19 -35.65 13.60 -8.71
CA TRP A 19 -34.87 12.72 -7.84
C TRP A 19 -33.90 11.84 -8.65
N ALA A 20 -34.38 11.20 -9.72
CA ALA A 20 -33.55 10.36 -10.58
C ALA A 20 -32.42 11.15 -11.25
N TYR A 21 -32.69 12.38 -11.71
CA TYR A 21 -31.67 13.25 -12.29
C TYR A 21 -30.59 13.62 -11.26
N ARG A 22 -31.01 13.97 -10.03
CA ARG A 22 -30.08 14.28 -8.93
C ARG A 22 -29.21 13.07 -8.57
N GLU A 23 -29.81 11.89 -8.45
CA GLU A 23 -29.09 10.66 -8.10
C GLU A 23 -28.06 10.28 -9.16
N ASN A 24 -28.41 10.49 -10.44
CA ASN A 24 -27.49 10.29 -11.55
C ASN A 24 -26.29 11.23 -11.45
N TYR A 25 -26.51 12.50 -11.13
CA TYR A 25 -25.41 13.46 -10.96
C TYR A 25 -24.49 13.13 -9.77
N ALA A 26 -25.07 12.70 -8.64
CA ALA A 26 -24.30 12.25 -7.48
C ALA A 26 -23.41 11.03 -7.82
N THR A 27 -23.95 10.08 -8.59
CA THR A 27 -23.18 8.93 -9.07
C THR A 27 -22.04 9.34 -10.01
N GLN A 28 -22.33 10.22 -10.97
CA GLN A 28 -21.32 10.73 -11.91
C GLN A 28 -20.21 11.49 -11.20
N GLN A 29 -20.54 12.27 -10.17
CA GLN A 29 -19.55 12.99 -9.38
C GLN A 29 -18.59 12.03 -8.66
N SER A 30 -19.12 11.03 -7.96
CA SER A 30 -18.29 10.04 -7.26
C SER A 30 -17.39 9.24 -8.22
N LEU A 31 -17.89 8.93 -9.43
CA LEU A 31 -17.10 8.28 -10.47
C LEU A 31 -15.96 9.19 -10.95
N ALA A 32 -16.24 10.48 -11.18
CA ALA A 32 -15.22 11.45 -11.59
C ALA A 32 -14.12 11.64 -10.54
N GLU A 33 -14.48 11.73 -9.26
CA GLU A 33 -13.54 11.82 -8.14
C GLU A 33 -12.65 10.56 -8.06
N THR A 34 -13.25 9.38 -8.21
CA THR A 34 -12.53 8.11 -8.22
C THR A 34 -11.55 8.02 -9.40
N ASP A 35 -11.96 8.46 -10.58
CA ASP A 35 -11.11 8.47 -11.77
C ASP A 35 -9.96 9.47 -11.65
N GLN A 36 -10.18 10.63 -11.03
CA GLN A 36 -9.11 11.57 -10.70
C GLN A 36 -8.11 10.94 -9.73
N LEU A 37 -8.58 10.36 -8.62
CA LEU A 37 -7.72 9.71 -7.64
C LEU A 37 -6.89 8.57 -8.28
N ARG A 38 -7.52 7.75 -9.14
CA ARG A 38 -6.82 6.69 -9.89
C ARG A 38 -5.72 7.24 -10.79
N LYS A 39 -5.93 8.39 -11.44
CA LYS A 39 -4.89 9.05 -12.25
C LYS A 39 -3.72 9.50 -11.38
N GLU A 40 -3.99 10.10 -10.23
CA GLU A 40 -2.96 10.54 -9.27
C GLU A 40 -2.16 9.36 -8.70
N ILE A 41 -2.83 8.25 -8.37
CA ILE A 41 -2.19 7.01 -7.92
C ILE A 41 -1.26 6.47 -9.02
N ARG A 42 -1.71 6.42 -10.27
CA ARG A 42 -0.88 5.94 -11.39
C ARG A 42 0.34 6.84 -11.61
N ALA A 43 0.17 8.16 -11.55
CA ALA A 43 1.28 9.11 -11.68
C ALA A 43 2.32 8.90 -10.55
N SER A 44 1.84 8.71 -9.32
CA SER A 44 2.70 8.42 -8.16
C SER A 44 3.47 7.11 -8.31
N HIS A 45 2.81 6.04 -8.78
CA HIS A 45 3.47 4.75 -9.04
C HIS A 45 4.51 4.85 -10.16
N ALA A 46 4.24 5.61 -11.22
CA ALA A 46 5.21 5.85 -12.28
C ALA A 46 6.46 6.58 -11.74
N ARG A 47 6.27 7.59 -10.88
CA ARG A 47 7.38 8.28 -10.22
C ARG A 47 8.20 7.35 -9.31
N LEU A 48 7.53 6.50 -8.54
CA LEU A 48 8.21 5.50 -7.70
C LEU A 48 9.00 4.49 -8.53
N ALA A 49 8.51 4.07 -9.69
CA ALA A 49 9.22 3.17 -10.58
C ALA A 49 10.54 3.80 -11.08
N VAL A 50 10.51 5.08 -11.46
CA VAL A 50 11.72 5.83 -11.86
C VAL A 50 12.69 5.94 -10.69
N LEU A 51 12.24 6.36 -9.51
CA LEU A 51 13.09 6.49 -8.33
C LEU A 51 13.74 5.16 -7.91
N ARG A 52 13.01 4.04 -8.03
CA ARG A 52 13.58 2.71 -7.79
C ARG A 52 14.65 2.35 -8.82
N ALA A 53 14.46 2.71 -10.09
CA ALA A 53 15.45 2.49 -11.13
C ALA A 53 16.71 3.33 -10.90
N GLU A 54 16.55 4.60 -10.51
CA GLU A 54 17.66 5.48 -10.14
C GLU A 54 18.42 4.95 -8.92
N TRP A 55 17.69 4.51 -7.89
CA TRP A 55 18.29 3.90 -6.70
C TRP A 55 19.05 2.63 -7.07
N ALA A 56 18.48 1.76 -7.90
CA ALA A 56 19.15 0.55 -8.37
C ALA A 56 20.41 0.88 -9.16
N TYR A 57 20.38 1.93 -9.99
CA TYR A 57 21.55 2.39 -10.73
C TYR A 57 22.65 3.00 -9.84
N LEU A 58 22.28 3.74 -8.80
CA LEU A 58 23.21 4.30 -7.82
C LEU A 58 23.84 3.22 -6.94
N ASN A 59 23.09 2.17 -6.60
CA ASN A 59 23.54 1.08 -5.72
C ASN A 59 24.12 -0.12 -6.47
N ARG A 60 24.51 0.03 -7.74
CA ARG A 60 25.17 -1.06 -8.48
C ARG A 60 26.52 -1.37 -7.82
N PRO A 61 26.77 -2.61 -7.34
CA PRO A 61 27.98 -2.95 -6.61
C PRO A 61 29.27 -2.62 -7.36
N ASP A 62 29.29 -2.87 -8.66
CA ASP A 62 30.46 -2.61 -9.51
C ASP A 62 30.81 -1.11 -9.56
N ARG A 63 29.78 -0.26 -9.70
CA ARG A 63 29.94 1.21 -9.70
C ARG A 63 30.37 1.72 -8.33
N LEU A 64 29.80 1.18 -7.24
CA LEU A 64 30.18 1.55 -5.89
C LEU A 64 31.64 1.19 -5.61
N ARG A 65 32.12 0.03 -6.10
CA ARG A 65 33.52 -0.39 -6.00
C ARG A 65 34.43 0.57 -6.77
N GLU A 66 34.10 0.87 -8.03
CA GLU A 66 34.85 1.82 -8.85
C GLU A 66 34.93 3.22 -8.18
N LEU A 67 33.82 3.70 -7.61
CA LEU A 67 33.79 4.97 -6.89
C LEU A 67 34.64 4.93 -5.61
N ALA A 68 34.65 3.80 -4.88
CA ALA A 68 35.48 3.62 -3.70
C ALA A 68 36.97 3.61 -4.06
N ASP A 69 37.33 2.95 -5.17
CA ASP A 69 38.71 2.89 -5.67
C ASP A 69 39.21 4.27 -6.10
N ILE A 70 38.39 5.04 -6.83
CA ILE A 70 38.74 6.40 -7.26
C ILE A 70 38.90 7.36 -6.07
N ASN A 71 38.14 7.16 -4.99
CA ASN A 71 38.17 8.01 -3.79
C ASN A 71 38.94 7.37 -2.62
N PHE A 72 39.85 6.43 -2.92
CA PHE A 72 40.54 5.64 -1.91
C PHE A 72 41.31 6.50 -0.90
N ASP A 73 41.98 7.56 -1.35
CA ASP A 73 42.75 8.47 -0.48
C ASP A 73 41.92 9.09 0.64
N SER A 74 40.62 9.31 0.40
CA SER A 74 39.70 9.87 1.40
C SER A 74 38.94 8.80 2.17
N LEU A 75 38.58 7.69 1.52
CA LEU A 75 37.67 6.70 2.08
C LEU A 75 38.40 5.57 2.81
N GLY A 76 39.60 5.18 2.35
CA GLY A 76 40.38 4.08 2.90
C GLY A 76 39.67 2.73 2.90
N LEU A 77 38.67 2.57 2.02
CA LEU A 77 37.82 1.37 1.97
C LEU A 77 38.50 0.27 1.16
N LEU A 78 38.46 -0.95 1.68
CA LEU A 78 38.91 -2.16 1.00
C LEU A 78 37.73 -3.12 0.84
N PRO A 79 37.71 -3.97 -0.21
CA PRO A 79 36.72 -5.03 -0.34
C PRO A 79 36.70 -5.92 0.90
N ILE A 80 35.51 -6.22 1.41
CA ILE A 80 35.37 -7.15 2.52
C ILE A 80 35.84 -8.54 2.08
N THR A 81 36.67 -9.18 2.89
CA THR A 81 37.15 -10.54 2.62
C THR A 81 36.35 -11.57 3.43
N PRO A 82 36.24 -12.83 2.96
CA PRO A 82 35.45 -13.85 3.65
C PRO A 82 35.85 -14.08 5.12
N ASP A 83 37.13 -13.90 5.44
CA ASP A 83 37.70 -14.01 6.78
C ASP A 83 37.28 -12.87 7.73
N GLN A 84 36.74 -11.76 7.20
CA GLN A 84 36.22 -10.65 8.00
C GLN A 84 34.76 -10.85 8.43
N PHE A 85 34.07 -11.88 7.94
CA PHE A 85 32.76 -12.26 8.46
C PHE A 85 32.92 -12.96 9.82
N GLY A 86 32.09 -12.58 10.78
CA GLY A 86 32.04 -13.25 12.08
C GLY A 86 31.61 -14.71 11.94
N MET A 87 32.18 -15.57 12.79
CA MET A 87 31.78 -16.97 12.89
C MET A 87 30.41 -17.08 13.59
N ILE A 88 29.66 -18.14 13.31
CA ILE A 88 28.30 -18.32 13.85
C ILE A 88 28.30 -18.35 15.38
N ASP A 89 29.36 -18.87 16.00
CA ASP A 89 29.56 -18.92 17.45
C ASP A 89 29.92 -17.56 18.08
N GLN A 90 30.22 -16.55 17.26
CA GLN A 90 30.49 -15.17 17.69
C GLN A 90 29.23 -14.29 17.67
N VAL A 91 28.10 -14.82 17.19
CA VAL A 91 26.82 -14.11 17.20
C VAL A 91 26.09 -14.42 18.51
N SER A 92 25.98 -13.42 19.39
CA SER A 92 25.16 -13.55 20.59
C SER A 92 23.69 -13.74 20.20
N TYR A 93 23.11 -14.86 20.60
CA TYR A 93 21.67 -15.03 20.52
C TYR A 93 21.00 -14.15 21.58
N PRO A 94 19.84 -13.56 21.29
CA PRO A 94 19.05 -12.90 22.32
C PRO A 94 18.78 -13.91 23.45
N VAL A 95 18.98 -13.48 24.68
CA VAL A 95 18.58 -14.26 25.85
C VAL A 95 17.07 -14.40 25.75
N VAL A 96 16.59 -15.62 25.52
CA VAL A 96 15.19 -15.96 25.75
C VAL A 96 15.06 -15.92 27.26
N GLU A 97 14.49 -14.85 27.81
CA GLU A 97 14.09 -14.88 29.21
C GLU A 97 12.99 -15.93 29.30
N ASP A 98 13.31 -17.09 29.91
CA ASP A 98 12.42 -18.25 30.09
C ASP A 98 11.15 -17.94 30.91
N ASP A 99 10.92 -16.67 31.28
CA ASP A 99 9.83 -16.21 32.13
C ASP A 99 8.73 -15.42 31.41
N GLU A 100 8.89 -15.05 30.14
CA GLU A 100 7.80 -14.44 29.36
C GLU A 100 7.09 -15.46 28.49
N THR A 101 6.45 -16.44 29.15
CA THR A 101 5.19 -16.94 28.58
C THR A 101 4.24 -15.75 28.51
N LEU A 102 4.23 -15.04 27.38
CA LEU A 102 3.30 -13.93 27.14
C LEU A 102 1.91 -14.43 27.52
N PRO A 103 1.26 -13.87 28.56
CA PRO A 103 -0.03 -14.36 28.98
C PRO A 103 -0.97 -14.20 27.78
N ILE A 104 -1.51 -15.32 27.30
CA ILE A 104 -2.54 -15.31 26.26
C ILE A 104 -3.79 -14.74 26.93
N THR A 105 -3.91 -13.41 26.91
CA THR A 105 -4.98 -12.69 27.60
C THR A 105 -6.30 -12.71 26.83
N ASN A 106 -6.25 -13.06 25.54
CA ASN A 106 -7.44 -13.11 24.69
C ASN A 106 -7.30 -14.19 23.58
N PRO A 107 -7.55 -15.47 23.89
CA PRO A 107 -7.58 -16.51 22.87
C PRO A 107 -8.80 -16.28 21.95
N VAL A 108 -8.55 -16.05 20.67
CA VAL A 108 -9.59 -16.03 19.63
C VAL A 108 -9.64 -17.40 19.00
N ASP A 109 -10.74 -18.12 19.21
CA ASP A 109 -10.94 -19.43 18.60
C ASP A 109 -11.35 -19.25 17.13
N VAL A 110 -10.49 -19.70 16.21
CA VAL A 110 -10.70 -19.58 14.78
C VAL A 110 -11.28 -20.90 14.27
N SER A 111 -12.60 -21.03 14.33
CA SER A 111 -13.29 -22.10 13.59
C SER A 111 -13.22 -21.79 12.10
N ASN A 112 -12.42 -22.57 11.37
CA ASN A 112 -12.45 -22.56 9.91
C ASN A 112 -13.83 -23.06 9.47
N THR A 113 -14.74 -22.15 9.10
CA THR A 113 -16.01 -22.49 8.44
C THR A 113 -15.69 -22.97 7.02
N GLY A 114 -15.19 -24.19 6.94
CA GLY A 114 -14.79 -24.88 5.72
C GLY A 114 -15.20 -26.33 5.81
N ASP A 115 -16.46 -26.60 6.15
CA ASP A 115 -17.11 -27.86 5.85
C ASP A 115 -18.60 -27.58 5.56
N GLN A 116 -18.86 -27.17 4.32
CA GLN A 116 -20.20 -27.31 3.73
C GLN A 116 -20.15 -28.56 2.83
N PRO A 117 -21.05 -29.54 3.02
CA PRO A 117 -21.16 -30.70 2.16
C PRO A 117 -21.62 -30.34 0.73
#